data_AF-A0AAT9R0D1-F1
#
_entry.id   AF-A0AAT9R0D1-F1
#
_cell.length_a   1.000
_cell.length_b   1.000
_cell.length_c   1.000
_cell.angle_alpha   90.00
_cell.angle_beta   90.00
_cell.angle_gamma   90.00
#
_symmetry.space_group_name_H-M   'P 1'
#
loop_
_entity.id
_entity.type
_entity.pdbx_description
1 polymer ?
#
loop_
_entity_poly.entity_id
_entity_poly.type
_entity_poly.pdbx_seq_one_letter_code
_entity_poly.pdbx_strand_id
1 'polypeptide(L)'
;MADLQEELQAAGEAGGLGSPLTTGPKRKPEPGDRPPGAEPMTPGDWTTWTAEPGTAAHPEAGTAKQPEAGTTAPATAEPGVAEPPDELAQAHTFLVAHPVADGYSGLPWVLRHLPWYDLELGEGGVDTDVPRMRKGHIGALFWSLHLPEGMTGDRAVGATLEQLDLVRTVVQSHPESLRLVYGAGQTTDARNCGRVAILLGPAGAPALDDSLGTLRALHALGLKILTLAGVSWAGEAGLTRFGEEVVREMNRIGVLADVSGASEATVRRTVAVSRAPVLCTRSAARALRPHPANLPDDLLAELGEAQGLCMVPLTAEQTGPSIRDVADHLDHVRAVAGPACVGLAGTYDSGVAHPANLPDASCYPHLVAELIRRGWSADDLALLTWGNVQRVLRSADFTARATQDRREASTARITELDG
;
A
#
# COMPACT_ATOMS: atom_id res chain seq x y z
N MET A 1 2.96 12.45 -59.25
CA MET A 1 2.77 11.28 -60.14
C MET A 1 3.97 11.22 -61.09
N ALA A 2 5.14 11.12 -60.49
CA ALA A 2 6.47 11.14 -61.08
C ALA A 2 7.38 10.56 -59.98
N ASP A 3 8.34 9.72 -60.37
CA ASP A 3 9.44 9.18 -59.55
C ASP A 3 9.09 8.25 -58.37
N LEU A 4 8.28 7.22 -58.63
CA LEU A 4 8.05 6.10 -57.70
C LEU A 4 8.19 4.73 -58.39
N GLN A 5 9.08 4.64 -59.39
CA GLN A 5 9.30 3.40 -60.15
C GLN A 5 10.77 2.99 -60.30
N GLU A 6 11.72 3.70 -59.68
CA GLU A 6 13.17 3.40 -59.82
C GLU A 6 13.90 2.98 -58.52
N GLU A 7 13.24 2.91 -57.36
CA GLU A 7 13.87 2.42 -56.11
C GLU A 7 13.42 1.01 -55.68
N LEU A 8 12.73 0.26 -56.55
CA LEU A 8 12.30 -1.13 -56.30
C LEU A 8 13.23 -2.20 -56.92
N GLN A 9 14.43 -1.82 -57.35
CA GLN A 9 15.43 -2.75 -57.91
C GLN A 9 16.87 -2.50 -57.40
N ALA A 10 17.05 -2.54 -56.08
CA ALA A 10 18.31 -2.87 -55.38
C ALA A 10 17.95 -2.99 -53.88
N ALA A 11 18.06 -4.10 -53.16
CA ALA A 11 18.93 -5.25 -53.29
C ALA A 11 18.19 -6.48 -52.73
N GLY A 12 17.99 -7.47 -53.59
CA GLY A 12 17.64 -8.83 -53.21
C GLY A 12 18.55 -9.76 -53.98
N GLU A 13 19.68 -10.13 -53.39
CA GLU A 13 20.52 -11.25 -53.82
C GLU A 13 21.51 -11.60 -52.70
N ALA A 14 21.22 -12.64 -51.93
CA ALA A 14 22.15 -13.74 -51.58
C ALA A 14 21.64 -14.60 -50.40
N GLY A 15 21.30 -15.86 -50.72
CA GLY A 15 21.35 -17.02 -49.81
C GLY A 15 20.11 -17.21 -48.93
N GLY A 16 19.32 -18.27 -49.03
CA GLY A 16 19.66 -19.66 -49.37
C GLY A 16 19.17 -20.53 -48.21
N LEU A 17 18.02 -21.18 -48.44
CA LEU A 17 17.26 -21.99 -47.48
C LEU A 17 18.05 -23.19 -46.94
N GLY A 18 17.97 -23.41 -45.62
CA GLY A 18 18.37 -24.62 -44.92
C GLY A 18 17.30 -25.04 -43.90
N SER A 19 16.88 -26.30 -44.00
CA SER A 19 15.77 -27.02 -43.36
C SER A 19 15.66 -27.01 -41.81
N PRO A 20 14.52 -27.46 -41.24
CA PRO A 20 14.11 -27.17 -39.87
C PRO A 20 14.77 -28.10 -38.84
N LEU A 21 15.15 -27.54 -37.69
CA LEU A 21 15.66 -28.32 -36.56
C LEU A 21 14.50 -28.91 -35.75
N THR A 22 14.54 -30.23 -35.71
CA THR A 22 13.71 -31.18 -34.97
C THR A 22 13.73 -30.96 -33.46
N THR A 23 12.56 -31.06 -32.84
CA THR A 23 12.37 -31.14 -31.39
C THR A 23 12.91 -32.47 -30.84
N GLY A 24 14.00 -32.41 -30.07
CA GLY A 24 14.47 -33.50 -29.20
C GLY A 24 13.87 -33.41 -27.78
N PRO A 25 13.78 -34.52 -27.03
CA PRO A 25 13.00 -34.58 -25.80
C PRO A 25 13.68 -33.83 -24.64
N LYS A 26 12.88 -33.07 -23.87
CA LYS A 26 13.31 -32.40 -22.64
C LYS A 26 13.73 -33.43 -21.60
N ARG A 27 15.01 -33.44 -21.20
CA ARG A 27 15.50 -34.17 -20.01
C ARG A 27 15.05 -33.44 -18.74
N LYS A 28 14.54 -34.17 -17.75
CA LYS A 28 14.33 -33.69 -16.38
C LYS A 28 15.69 -33.45 -15.70
N PRO A 29 15.83 -32.44 -14.83
CA PRO A 29 17.01 -32.32 -13.97
C PRO A 29 16.91 -33.29 -12.79
N GLU A 30 17.98 -34.03 -12.53
CA GLU A 30 18.21 -34.76 -11.29
C GLU A 30 19.12 -33.94 -10.35
N PRO A 31 19.03 -34.15 -9.01
CA PRO A 31 19.60 -33.24 -8.03
C PRO A 31 21.08 -33.57 -7.75
N GLY A 32 21.96 -32.58 -7.98
CA GLY A 32 23.34 -32.66 -7.50
C GLY A 32 24.36 -32.04 -8.43
N ASP A 33 24.38 -30.71 -8.54
CA ASP A 33 25.55 -29.97 -9.03
C ASP A 33 25.66 -28.65 -8.24
N ARG A 34 26.52 -28.64 -7.22
CA ARG A 34 27.02 -27.42 -6.56
C ARG A 34 28.47 -27.18 -7.02
N PRO A 35 28.86 -25.95 -7.41
CA PRO A 35 30.27 -25.58 -7.45
C PRO A 35 30.80 -25.30 -6.02
N PRO A 36 32.10 -25.54 -5.73
CA PRO A 36 32.63 -25.47 -4.38
C PRO A 36 33.13 -24.07 -3.99
N GLY A 37 32.98 -23.71 -2.72
CA GLY A 37 33.90 -22.82 -2.00
C GLY A 37 33.43 -21.40 -1.70
N ALA A 38 32.73 -21.22 -0.58
CA ALA A 38 32.86 -20.03 0.28
C ALA A 38 32.41 -20.43 1.70
N GLU A 39 33.31 -20.29 2.67
CA GLU A 39 33.09 -20.61 4.09
C GLU A 39 32.06 -19.66 4.75
N PRO A 40 31.35 -20.10 5.80
CA PRO A 40 30.31 -19.30 6.45
C PRO A 40 30.92 -18.23 7.36
N MET A 41 30.57 -16.97 7.11
CA MET A 41 30.79 -15.87 8.05
C MET A 41 29.81 -15.96 9.23
N THR A 42 30.36 -15.88 10.44
CA THR A 42 29.63 -15.76 11.71
C THR A 42 28.97 -14.39 11.87
N PRO A 43 27.80 -14.28 12.53
CA PRO A 43 27.14 -13.00 12.78
C PRO A 43 27.96 -12.14 13.74
N GLY A 44 28.37 -10.96 13.28
CA GLY A 44 29.02 -9.92 14.08
C GLY A 44 27.99 -8.95 14.66
N ASP A 45 28.30 -8.50 15.87
CA ASP A 45 27.55 -7.61 16.73
C ASP A 45 27.14 -6.28 16.08
N TRP A 46 25.86 -5.92 16.23
CA TRP A 46 25.41 -4.54 16.14
C TRP A 46 25.02 -4.07 17.55
N THR A 47 25.96 -3.45 18.25
CA THR A 47 25.68 -2.51 19.36
C THR A 47 26.32 -1.17 18.94
N THR A 48 25.63 -0.04 18.93
CA THR A 48 25.24 0.69 20.14
C THR A 48 24.36 1.89 19.75
N TRP A 49 23.27 2.11 20.48
CA TRP A 49 22.76 3.44 20.78
C TRP A 49 22.74 3.58 22.30
N THR A 50 23.51 4.54 22.81
CA THR A 50 23.64 4.88 24.22
C THR A 50 22.52 5.84 24.63
N ALA A 51 21.80 5.48 25.69
CA ALA A 51 21.09 6.42 26.55
C ALA A 51 21.56 6.17 27.99
N GLU A 52 22.18 7.16 28.62
CA GLU A 52 22.38 7.18 30.08
C GLU A 52 21.04 7.42 30.79
N PRO A 53 20.85 6.95 32.04
CA PRO A 53 21.28 7.77 33.19
C PRO A 53 21.82 6.99 34.41
N GLY A 54 22.78 7.62 35.11
CA GLY A 54 22.67 7.92 36.54
C GLY A 54 22.76 6.80 37.60
N THR A 55 23.96 6.70 38.19
CA THR A 55 24.26 6.49 39.63
C THR A 55 23.88 5.18 40.35
N ALA A 56 24.88 4.29 40.41
CA ALA A 56 25.51 3.65 41.58
C ALA A 56 24.65 3.11 42.76
N ALA A 57 24.76 1.79 43.00
CA ALA A 57 25.56 1.21 44.09
C ALA A 57 25.39 -0.33 44.18
N HIS A 58 26.51 -1.07 44.22
CA HIS A 58 26.57 -2.45 44.71
C HIS A 58 26.53 -2.46 46.25
N PRO A 59 26.05 -3.55 46.88
CA PRO A 59 27.02 -4.45 47.51
C PRO A 59 26.72 -5.95 47.38
N GLU A 60 27.65 -6.72 47.94
CA GLU A 60 28.00 -8.11 47.71
C GLU A 60 27.11 -9.19 48.35
N ALA A 61 27.30 -10.39 47.81
CA ALA A 61 27.05 -11.76 48.27
C ALA A 61 26.49 -12.03 49.68
N GLY A 62 25.39 -12.79 49.72
CA GLY A 62 24.95 -13.60 50.85
C GLY A 62 24.28 -14.89 50.37
N THR A 63 24.81 -16.02 50.83
CA THR A 63 24.40 -17.39 50.46
C THR A 63 23.11 -17.86 51.16
N ALA A 64 22.44 -18.80 50.48
CA ALA A 64 21.53 -19.84 50.98
C ALA A 64 20.04 -19.51 51.25
N LYS A 65 19.17 -20.03 50.37
CA LYS A 65 18.22 -21.13 50.67
C LYS A 65 17.42 -21.51 49.40
N GLN A 66 17.44 -22.80 49.04
CA GLN A 66 16.41 -23.39 48.17
C GLN A 66 15.07 -23.41 48.91
N PRO A 67 13.95 -23.07 48.25
CA PRO A 67 12.64 -23.56 48.64
C PRO A 67 12.17 -24.69 47.72
N GLU A 68 11.34 -25.52 48.32
CA GLU A 68 10.90 -26.83 47.90
C GLU A 68 9.99 -26.82 46.67
N ALA A 69 9.97 -27.95 45.98
CA ALA A 69 9.06 -28.24 44.89
C ALA A 69 7.61 -28.25 45.39
N GLY A 70 6.90 -27.13 45.18
CA GLY A 70 5.47 -27.03 45.30
C GLY A 70 4.81 -27.34 43.97
N THR A 71 4.05 -28.44 43.91
CA THR A 71 3.19 -28.81 42.79
C THR A 71 2.16 -27.69 42.53
N THR A 72 2.34 -26.91 41.47
CA THR A 72 1.32 -26.00 40.96
C THR A 72 0.36 -26.78 40.08
N ALA A 73 -0.90 -26.86 40.52
CA ALA A 73 -2.03 -27.29 39.71
C ALA A 73 -2.15 -26.39 38.46
N PRO A 74 -2.60 -26.92 37.31
CA PRO A 74 -2.70 -26.14 36.09
C PRO A 74 -3.69 -24.99 36.30
N ALA A 75 -3.23 -23.77 36.04
CA ALA A 75 -4.08 -22.60 35.93
C ALA A 75 -5.14 -22.87 34.86
N THR A 76 -6.40 -22.81 35.26
CA THR A 76 -7.53 -22.81 34.35
C THR A 76 -7.38 -21.63 33.40
N ALA A 77 -7.11 -21.94 32.13
CA ALA A 77 -7.22 -20.99 31.04
C ALA A 77 -8.63 -20.40 31.07
N GLU A 78 -8.72 -19.07 31.06
CA GLU A 78 -9.99 -18.41 30.75
C GLU A 78 -10.43 -18.88 29.34
N PRO A 79 -11.70 -19.24 29.15
CA PRO A 79 -12.17 -19.68 27.84
C PRO A 79 -12.10 -18.49 26.89
N GLY A 80 -11.19 -18.57 25.93
CA GLY A 80 -11.22 -17.73 24.73
C GLY A 80 -12.62 -17.81 24.14
N VAL A 81 -13.26 -16.66 23.97
CA VAL A 81 -14.56 -16.56 23.32
C VAL A 81 -14.38 -17.04 21.89
N ALA A 82 -14.70 -18.31 21.64
CA ALA A 82 -14.83 -18.83 20.29
C ALA A 82 -15.91 -18.00 19.59
N GLU A 83 -15.52 -17.32 18.51
CA GLU A 83 -16.43 -16.57 17.64
C GLU A 83 -17.60 -17.50 17.24
N PRO A 84 -18.87 -17.05 17.32
CA PRO A 84 -19.96 -17.89 16.88
C PRO A 84 -19.74 -18.23 15.39
N PRO A 85 -19.91 -19.49 14.95
CA PRO A 85 -19.62 -19.91 13.58
C PRO A 85 -20.39 -19.16 12.48
N ASP A 86 -21.38 -18.35 12.85
CA ASP A 86 -22.31 -17.68 11.94
C ASP A 86 -21.70 -16.38 11.37
N GLU A 87 -21.10 -15.51 12.19
CA GLU A 87 -20.60 -14.21 11.71
C GLU A 87 -19.42 -14.34 10.75
N LEU A 88 -18.50 -15.27 10.99
CA LEU A 88 -17.37 -15.50 10.06
C LEU A 88 -17.84 -16.07 8.72
N ALA A 89 -18.82 -16.98 8.74
CA ALA A 89 -19.43 -17.50 7.51
C ALA A 89 -20.21 -16.40 6.76
N GLN A 90 -20.91 -15.53 7.47
CA GLN A 90 -21.56 -14.35 6.91
C GLN A 90 -20.54 -13.39 6.31
N ALA A 91 -19.42 -13.14 6.98
CA ALA A 91 -18.34 -12.30 6.47
C ALA A 91 -17.75 -12.83 5.16
N HIS A 92 -17.45 -14.14 5.08
CA HIS A 92 -17.00 -14.73 3.82
C HIS A 92 -18.06 -14.61 2.71
N THR A 93 -19.33 -14.86 3.02
CA THR A 93 -20.43 -14.74 2.05
C THR A 93 -20.57 -13.30 1.54
N PHE A 94 -20.47 -12.33 2.45
CA PHE A 94 -20.52 -10.90 2.13
C PHE A 94 -19.37 -10.49 1.22
N LEU A 95 -18.14 -10.90 1.55
CA LEU A 95 -16.94 -10.52 0.83
C LEU A 95 -16.84 -11.09 -0.59
N VAL A 96 -17.54 -12.18 -0.90
CA VAL A 96 -17.70 -12.66 -2.29
C VAL A 96 -18.41 -11.60 -3.14
N ALA A 97 -19.43 -10.93 -2.60
CA ALA A 97 -20.19 -9.89 -3.26
C ALA A 97 -19.51 -8.50 -3.19
N HIS A 98 -18.81 -8.23 -2.10
CA HIS A 98 -18.13 -6.96 -1.83
C HIS A 98 -16.70 -7.22 -1.34
N PRO A 99 -15.75 -7.48 -2.26
CA PRO A 99 -14.38 -7.83 -1.89
C PRO A 99 -13.65 -6.63 -1.29
N VAL A 100 -12.53 -6.90 -0.64
CA VAL A 100 -11.69 -5.87 -0.03
C VAL A 100 -10.89 -5.11 -1.10
N ALA A 101 -10.91 -3.79 -0.99
CA ALA A 101 -10.03 -2.86 -1.66
C ALA A 101 -9.08 -2.27 -0.62
N ASP A 102 -7.87 -2.84 -0.56
CA ASP A 102 -6.84 -2.50 0.43
C ASP A 102 -5.95 -1.36 -0.08
N GLY A 103 -5.91 -0.27 0.69
CA GLY A 103 -5.25 0.99 0.41
C GLY A 103 -3.73 1.01 0.46
N TYR A 104 -3.08 -0.01 1.03
CA TYR A 104 -1.63 0.00 1.16
C TYR A 104 -1.05 -1.40 1.43
N SER A 105 -0.14 -1.84 0.57
CA SER A 105 0.77 -2.97 0.83
C SER A 105 2.21 -2.62 0.47
N GLY A 106 3.14 -2.99 1.35
CA GLY A 106 4.59 -2.84 1.17
C GLY A 106 5.25 -3.98 0.38
N LEU A 107 4.46 -4.94 -0.13
CA LEU A 107 4.95 -6.16 -0.77
C LEU A 107 6.04 -5.90 -1.84
N PRO A 108 5.91 -4.91 -2.75
CA PRO A 108 6.94 -4.65 -3.74
C PRO A 108 8.34 -4.40 -3.15
N TRP A 109 8.41 -3.69 -2.02
CA TRP A 109 9.68 -3.42 -1.35
C TRP A 109 10.29 -4.70 -0.78
N VAL A 110 9.48 -5.58 -0.18
CA VAL A 110 9.96 -6.86 0.34
C VAL A 110 10.46 -7.76 -0.81
N LEU A 111 9.68 -7.89 -1.88
CA LEU A 111 10.04 -8.69 -3.06
C LEU A 111 11.36 -8.26 -3.70
N ARG A 112 11.67 -6.96 -3.68
CA ARG A 112 12.95 -6.42 -4.19
C ARG A 112 14.18 -7.04 -3.51
N HIS A 113 14.04 -7.50 -2.26
CA HIS A 113 15.12 -8.04 -1.46
C HIS A 113 15.14 -9.57 -1.41
N LEU A 114 14.14 -10.24 -2.01
CA LEU A 114 14.09 -11.70 -2.08
C LEU A 114 14.87 -12.19 -3.31
N PRO A 115 15.76 -13.19 -3.16
CA PRO A 115 16.49 -13.76 -4.30
C PRO A 115 15.58 -14.55 -5.25
N TRP A 116 14.48 -15.08 -4.72
CA TRP A 116 13.43 -15.82 -5.43
C TRP A 116 12.15 -15.83 -4.59
N TYR A 117 10.99 -15.86 -5.23
CA TYR A 117 9.67 -15.98 -4.60
C TYR A 117 8.67 -16.64 -5.57
N ASP A 118 7.61 -17.23 -5.02
CA ASP A 118 6.44 -17.72 -5.77
C ASP A 118 5.15 -17.24 -5.12
N LEU A 119 4.49 -16.24 -5.72
CA LEU A 119 3.26 -15.69 -5.16
C LEU A 119 2.04 -16.60 -5.40
N GLU A 120 2.06 -17.54 -6.35
CA GLU A 120 0.93 -18.43 -6.64
C GLU A 120 0.83 -19.57 -5.63
N LEU A 121 1.96 -20.14 -5.24
CA LEU A 121 2.02 -21.24 -4.26
C LEU A 121 2.04 -20.75 -2.81
N GLY A 122 2.40 -19.49 -2.60
CA GLY A 122 2.53 -18.85 -1.30
C GLY A 122 4.00 -18.71 -0.88
N GLU A 123 4.28 -17.64 -0.15
CA GLU A 123 5.64 -17.25 0.19
C GLU A 123 5.75 -16.98 1.71
N GLY A 124 6.64 -17.70 2.39
CA GLY A 124 6.75 -17.65 3.85
C GLY A 124 7.40 -16.37 4.38
N GLY A 125 8.14 -15.65 3.54
CA GLY A 125 8.84 -14.42 3.89
C GLY A 125 8.02 -13.13 3.73
N VAL A 126 6.74 -13.24 3.36
CA VAL A 126 5.83 -12.11 3.15
C VAL A 126 4.52 -12.33 3.91
N ASP A 127 3.74 -11.28 4.11
CA ASP A 127 2.39 -11.27 4.69
C ASP A 127 1.31 -11.32 3.60
N THR A 128 1.70 -11.09 2.34
CA THR A 128 0.79 -11.05 1.19
C THR A 128 1.28 -11.93 0.04
N ASP A 129 0.46 -12.92 -0.35
CA ASP A 129 0.61 -13.73 -1.56
C ASP A 129 -0.76 -14.05 -2.18
N VAL A 130 -0.82 -14.67 -3.36
CA VAL A 130 -2.09 -14.95 -4.05
C VAL A 130 -3.02 -15.84 -3.21
N PRO A 131 -2.57 -16.95 -2.59
CA PRO A 131 -3.42 -17.74 -1.70
C PRO A 131 -4.05 -16.93 -0.57
N ARG A 132 -3.27 -16.08 0.11
CA ARG A 132 -3.78 -15.24 1.21
C ARG A 132 -4.67 -14.12 0.71
N MET A 133 -4.35 -13.46 -0.41
CA MET A 133 -5.22 -12.47 -1.05
C MET A 133 -6.60 -13.09 -1.37
N ARG A 134 -6.63 -14.31 -1.91
CA ARG A 134 -7.88 -15.03 -2.21
C ARG A 134 -8.66 -15.38 -0.94
N LYS A 135 -7.99 -15.91 0.08
CA LYS A 135 -8.63 -16.27 1.36
C LYS A 135 -9.17 -15.03 2.10
N GLY A 136 -8.48 -13.90 1.96
CA GLY A 136 -8.89 -12.59 2.47
C GLY A 136 -9.93 -11.87 1.63
N HIS A 137 -10.33 -12.45 0.49
CA HIS A 137 -11.25 -11.83 -0.48
C HIS A 137 -10.80 -10.45 -0.98
N ILE A 138 -9.50 -10.26 -1.20
CA ILE A 138 -8.94 -9.03 -1.75
C ILE A 138 -9.25 -8.97 -3.25
N GLY A 139 -10.03 -7.97 -3.64
CA GLY A 139 -10.36 -7.68 -5.05
C GLY A 139 -9.52 -6.56 -5.65
N ALA A 140 -9.00 -5.66 -4.81
CA ALA A 140 -8.10 -4.60 -5.22
C ALA A 140 -7.04 -4.34 -4.15
N LEU A 141 -5.82 -4.03 -4.59
CA LEU A 141 -4.69 -3.78 -3.70
C LEU A 141 -3.84 -2.64 -4.27
N PHE A 142 -3.60 -1.64 -3.44
CA PHE A 142 -2.68 -0.55 -3.73
C PHE A 142 -1.27 -0.95 -3.30
N TRP A 143 -0.41 -1.19 -4.29
CA TRP A 143 1.00 -1.52 -4.06
C TRP A 143 1.80 -0.24 -3.89
N SER A 144 2.32 -0.07 -2.67
CA SER A 144 3.08 1.11 -2.27
C SER A 144 4.39 1.18 -3.03
N LEU A 145 4.68 2.36 -3.54
CA LEU A 145 5.95 2.75 -4.13
C LEU A 145 6.80 3.56 -3.14
N HIS A 146 6.45 3.55 -1.85
CA HIS A 146 7.29 4.17 -0.83
C HIS A 146 8.67 3.53 -0.80
N LEU A 147 9.65 4.39 -0.62
CA LEU A 147 11.05 4.06 -0.45
C LEU A 147 11.45 4.39 1.00
N PRO A 148 12.51 3.77 1.54
CA PRO A 148 13.13 4.19 2.78
C PRO A 148 13.40 5.69 2.83
N GLU A 149 13.29 6.26 4.03
CA GLU A 149 13.58 7.67 4.27
C GLU A 149 15.02 8.05 3.86
N GLY A 150 15.20 9.33 3.53
CA GLY A 150 16.52 9.88 3.17
C GLY A 150 16.89 9.76 1.69
N MET A 151 16.06 9.13 0.85
CA MET A 151 16.19 9.25 -0.60
C MET A 151 15.56 10.54 -1.11
N THR A 152 16.37 11.38 -1.75
CA THR A 152 15.95 12.66 -2.33
C THR A 152 16.57 12.85 -3.72
N GLY A 153 16.07 13.84 -4.48
CA GLY A 153 16.61 14.18 -5.79
C GLY A 153 16.47 13.06 -6.82
N ASP A 154 17.39 13.07 -7.81
CA ASP A 154 17.50 12.05 -8.86
C ASP A 154 17.49 10.60 -8.34
N ARG A 155 18.04 10.36 -7.14
CA ARG A 155 18.06 9.01 -6.53
C ARG A 155 16.65 8.54 -6.16
N ALA A 156 15.81 9.42 -5.64
CA ALA A 156 14.42 9.08 -5.31
C ALA A 156 13.61 8.78 -6.58
N VAL A 157 13.82 9.56 -7.64
CA VAL A 157 13.18 9.33 -8.95
C VAL A 157 13.59 7.97 -9.52
N GLY A 158 14.90 7.71 -9.61
CA GLY A 158 15.43 6.44 -10.14
C GLY A 158 14.94 5.23 -9.36
N ALA A 159 15.01 5.27 -8.03
CA ALA A 159 14.54 4.18 -7.17
C ALA A 159 13.02 3.96 -7.28
N THR A 160 12.23 5.01 -7.49
CA THR A 160 10.77 4.89 -7.70
C THR A 160 10.47 4.23 -9.05
N LEU A 161 11.22 4.56 -10.09
CA LEU A 161 11.09 3.92 -11.41
C LEU A 161 11.44 2.42 -11.35
N GLU A 162 12.48 2.04 -10.61
CA GLU A 162 12.83 0.63 -10.37
C GLU A 162 11.73 -0.12 -9.61
N GLN A 163 11.15 0.51 -8.58
CA GLN A 163 10.01 -0.05 -7.83
C GLN A 163 8.79 -0.25 -8.75
N LEU A 164 8.49 0.74 -9.60
CA LEU A 164 7.41 0.65 -10.58
C LEU A 164 7.65 -0.47 -11.61
N ASP A 165 8.88 -0.59 -12.12
CA ASP A 165 9.26 -1.66 -13.05
C ASP A 165 9.12 -3.05 -12.41
N LEU A 166 9.57 -3.21 -11.16
CA LEU A 166 9.40 -4.44 -10.39
C LEU A 166 7.92 -4.82 -10.28
N VAL A 167 7.05 -3.88 -9.88
CA VAL A 167 5.61 -4.15 -9.80
C VAL A 167 5.05 -4.63 -11.14
N ARG A 168 5.40 -3.95 -12.24
CA ARG A 168 4.92 -4.35 -13.57
C ARG A 168 5.41 -5.74 -13.95
N THR A 169 6.67 -6.05 -13.66
CA THR A 169 7.27 -7.36 -13.90
C THR A 169 6.55 -8.45 -13.11
N VAL A 170 6.28 -8.23 -11.82
CA VAL A 170 5.55 -9.18 -10.96
C VAL A 170 4.15 -9.42 -11.50
N VAL A 171 3.41 -8.36 -11.83
CA VAL A 171 2.04 -8.51 -12.34
C VAL A 171 2.01 -9.24 -13.69
N GLN A 172 2.98 -8.96 -14.56
CA GLN A 172 3.09 -9.62 -15.87
C GLN A 172 3.45 -11.10 -15.76
N SER A 173 4.19 -11.50 -14.73
CA SER A 173 4.51 -12.93 -14.48
C SER A 173 3.38 -13.70 -13.82
N HIS A 174 2.33 -13.02 -13.32
CA HIS A 174 1.18 -13.63 -12.64
C HIS A 174 -0.17 -13.23 -13.29
N PRO A 175 -0.36 -13.40 -14.62
CA PRO A 175 -1.49 -12.82 -15.35
C PRO A 175 -2.85 -13.47 -15.04
N GLU A 176 -2.84 -14.69 -14.50
CA GLU A 176 -4.04 -15.44 -14.08
C GLU A 176 -4.61 -14.92 -12.76
N SER A 177 -3.76 -14.33 -11.91
CA SER A 177 -4.14 -13.92 -10.54
C SER A 177 -4.14 -12.41 -10.35
N LEU A 178 -3.24 -11.70 -11.03
CA LEU A 178 -3.04 -10.26 -10.86
C LEU A 178 -3.36 -9.51 -12.16
N ARG A 179 -3.84 -8.28 -12.02
CA ARG A 179 -4.00 -7.37 -13.16
C ARG A 179 -3.69 -5.94 -12.77
N LEU A 180 -2.79 -5.31 -13.50
CA LEU A 180 -2.51 -3.88 -13.36
C LEU A 180 -3.71 -3.10 -13.90
N VAL A 181 -4.22 -2.16 -13.10
CA VAL A 181 -5.38 -1.34 -13.46
C VAL A 181 -5.13 0.14 -13.17
N TYR A 182 -5.87 1.00 -13.87
CA TYR A 182 -5.66 2.45 -13.87
C TYR A 182 -6.94 3.24 -13.61
N GLY A 183 -8.00 2.61 -13.12
CA GLY A 183 -9.24 3.29 -12.79
C GLY A 183 -10.36 2.32 -12.40
N ALA A 184 -11.44 2.87 -11.87
CA ALA A 184 -12.54 2.13 -11.24
C ALA A 184 -13.15 1.02 -12.13
N GLY A 185 -13.34 1.32 -13.42
CA GLY A 185 -13.90 0.35 -14.37
C GLY A 185 -12.99 -0.87 -14.57
N GLN A 186 -11.68 -0.63 -14.73
CA GLN A 186 -10.69 -1.71 -14.86
C GLN A 186 -10.53 -2.50 -13.56
N THR A 187 -10.62 -1.84 -12.40
CA THR A 187 -10.64 -2.49 -11.08
C THR A 187 -11.82 -3.46 -10.97
N THR A 188 -13.00 -3.05 -11.43
CA THR A 188 -14.20 -3.92 -11.46
C THR A 188 -14.05 -5.06 -12.45
N ASP A 189 -13.49 -4.80 -13.64
CA ASP A 189 -13.24 -5.81 -14.67
C ASP A 189 -12.24 -6.89 -14.21
N ALA A 190 -11.15 -6.49 -13.56
CA ALA A 190 -10.18 -7.41 -12.98
C ALA A 190 -10.84 -8.39 -12.01
N ARG A 191 -11.64 -7.86 -11.06
CA ARG A 191 -12.42 -8.65 -10.11
C ARG A 191 -13.36 -9.63 -10.82
N ASN A 192 -14.11 -9.16 -11.83
CA ASN A 192 -15.05 -10.01 -12.58
C ASN A 192 -14.34 -11.14 -13.34
N CYS A 193 -13.06 -10.96 -13.68
CA CYS A 193 -12.21 -12.00 -14.24
C CYS A 193 -11.52 -12.88 -13.18
N GLY A 194 -11.88 -12.78 -11.90
CA GLY A 194 -11.26 -13.55 -10.81
C GLY A 194 -9.83 -13.11 -10.47
N ARG A 195 -9.42 -11.90 -10.86
CA ARG A 195 -8.07 -11.36 -10.63
C ARG A 195 -8.09 -10.24 -9.61
N VAL A 196 -7.00 -10.11 -8.85
CA VAL A 196 -6.77 -8.98 -7.97
C VAL A 196 -6.33 -7.78 -8.80
N ALA A 197 -7.07 -6.68 -8.67
CA ALA A 197 -6.69 -5.40 -9.27
C ALA A 197 -5.53 -4.76 -8.53
N ILE A 198 -4.38 -4.61 -9.19
CA ILE A 198 -3.21 -3.91 -8.64
C ILE A 198 -3.23 -2.46 -9.13
N LEU A 199 -3.25 -1.52 -8.18
CA LEU A 199 -3.09 -0.09 -8.42
C LEU A 199 -1.72 0.38 -7.91
N LEU A 200 -1.09 1.32 -8.61
CA LEU A 200 0.23 1.82 -8.26
C LEU A 200 0.16 3.01 -7.32
N GLY A 201 0.83 2.90 -6.18
CA GLY A 201 0.93 3.94 -5.18
C GLY A 201 0.26 3.54 -3.87
N PRO A 202 0.51 4.31 -2.80
CA PRO A 202 1.13 5.62 -2.86
C PRO A 202 2.65 5.62 -3.09
N ALA A 203 3.15 6.61 -3.84
CA ALA A 203 4.57 7.00 -3.87
C ALA A 203 4.79 8.25 -2.99
N GLY A 204 5.98 8.40 -2.40
CA GLY A 204 6.32 9.62 -1.65
C GLY A 204 6.63 10.81 -2.56
N ALA A 205 6.30 12.03 -2.12
CA ALA A 205 6.60 13.27 -2.83
C ALA A 205 8.08 13.47 -3.25
N PRO A 206 9.10 12.97 -2.52
CA PRO A 206 10.48 13.02 -3.00
C PRO A 206 10.70 12.35 -4.37
N ALA A 207 9.82 11.43 -4.79
CA ALA A 207 9.86 10.82 -6.12
C ALA A 207 9.62 11.81 -7.27
N LEU A 208 9.14 13.03 -6.98
CA LEU A 208 8.92 14.05 -7.99
C LEU A 208 10.17 14.87 -8.29
N ASP A 209 11.12 14.96 -7.36
CA ASP A 209 12.22 15.93 -7.38
C ASP A 209 11.75 17.33 -7.80
N ASP A 210 10.71 17.83 -7.11
CA ASP A 210 10.08 19.14 -7.32
C ASP A 210 9.71 19.46 -8.78
N SER A 211 9.38 18.42 -9.56
CA SER A 211 9.07 18.53 -10.99
C SER A 211 7.67 18.04 -11.34
N LEU A 212 6.84 18.96 -11.85
CA LEU A 212 5.53 18.63 -12.43
C LEU A 212 5.66 17.74 -13.68
N GLY A 213 6.80 17.80 -14.38
CA GLY A 213 7.10 16.91 -15.49
C GLY A 213 7.28 15.46 -15.03
N THR A 214 8.00 15.27 -13.92
CA THR A 214 8.19 13.96 -13.30
C THR A 214 6.86 13.39 -12.80
N LEU A 215 6.02 14.21 -12.16
CA LEU A 215 4.66 13.80 -11.76
C LEU A 215 3.86 13.24 -12.94
N ARG A 216 3.83 13.96 -14.08
CA ARG A 216 3.13 13.51 -15.28
C ARG A 216 3.74 12.22 -15.85
N ALA A 217 5.07 12.08 -15.84
CA ALA A 217 5.74 10.88 -16.31
C ALA A 217 5.40 9.67 -15.44
N LEU A 218 5.43 9.80 -14.11
CA LEU A 218 5.04 8.74 -13.19
C LEU A 218 3.55 8.36 -13.34
N HIS A 219 2.66 9.34 -13.54
CA HIS A 219 1.26 9.06 -13.85
C HIS A 219 1.10 8.30 -15.18
N ALA A 220 1.84 8.68 -16.23
CA ALA A 220 1.82 7.97 -17.51
C ALA A 220 2.33 6.52 -17.39
N LEU A 221 3.21 6.25 -16.42
CA LEU A 221 3.66 4.91 -16.06
C LEU A 221 2.68 4.17 -15.14
N GLY A 222 1.68 4.87 -14.60
CA GLY A 222 0.54 4.28 -13.92
C GLY A 222 0.30 4.72 -12.48
N LEU A 223 1.14 5.62 -11.92
CA LEU A 223 0.98 6.13 -10.55
C LEU A 223 -0.44 6.69 -10.33
N LYS A 224 -1.11 6.26 -9.26
CA LYS A 224 -2.47 6.72 -8.89
C LYS A 224 -2.55 7.52 -7.62
N ILE A 225 -1.63 7.33 -6.69
CA ILE A 225 -1.63 8.04 -5.41
C ILE A 225 -0.22 8.59 -5.15
N LEU A 226 -0.14 9.85 -4.72
CA LEU A 226 1.09 10.47 -4.26
C LEU A 226 0.90 11.00 -2.83
N THR A 227 1.75 10.58 -1.92
CA THR A 227 1.81 11.08 -0.54
C THR A 227 2.60 12.39 -0.50
N LEU A 228 1.96 13.47 -0.04
CA LEU A 228 2.53 14.82 -0.12
C LEU A 228 3.58 15.14 0.96
N ALA A 229 3.67 14.34 2.02
CA ALA A 229 4.56 14.62 3.15
C ALA A 229 6.05 14.48 2.79
N GLY A 230 6.93 15.10 3.59
CA GLY A 230 8.38 14.90 3.56
C GLY A 230 9.14 15.76 2.54
N VAL A 231 8.57 16.88 2.10
CA VAL A 231 9.16 17.81 1.11
C VAL A 231 8.98 19.27 1.51
N SER A 232 9.80 20.16 0.96
CA SER A 232 9.86 21.58 1.32
C SER A 232 8.55 22.33 1.02
N TRP A 233 7.83 21.94 -0.03
CA TRP A 233 6.58 22.58 -0.46
C TRP A 233 5.32 22.04 0.23
N ALA A 234 5.46 21.08 1.14
CA ALA A 234 4.39 20.50 1.96
C ALA A 234 4.90 20.21 3.39
N GLY A 235 5.03 21.26 4.18
CA GLY A 235 5.66 21.23 5.51
C GLY A 235 4.73 21.61 6.65
N GLU A 236 5.30 21.97 7.80
CA GLU A 236 4.56 22.35 9.01
C GLU A 236 3.62 23.55 8.81
N ALA A 237 3.99 24.48 7.91
CA ALA A 237 3.16 25.65 7.58
C ALA A 237 2.06 25.37 6.53
N GLY A 238 1.96 24.13 6.03
CA GLY A 238 1.04 23.74 4.97
C GLY A 238 1.70 23.65 3.59
N LEU A 239 0.89 23.81 2.54
CA LEU A 239 1.37 23.85 1.16
C LEU A 239 1.87 25.24 0.78
N THR A 240 3.00 25.30 0.09
CA THR A 240 3.48 26.51 -0.60
C THR A 240 2.72 26.75 -1.91
N ARG A 241 3.07 27.80 -2.67
CA ARG A 241 2.44 28.05 -3.97
C ARG A 241 2.76 26.95 -4.97
N PHE A 242 4.00 26.43 -4.94
CA PHE A 242 4.37 25.26 -5.73
C PHE A 242 3.60 24.01 -5.28
N GLY A 243 3.49 23.76 -3.96
CA GLY A 243 2.75 22.62 -3.44
C GLY A 243 1.27 22.63 -3.84
N GLU A 244 0.63 23.79 -3.84
CA GLU A 244 -0.72 23.93 -4.38
C GLU A 244 -0.80 23.65 -5.88
N GLU A 245 0.21 24.04 -6.66
CA GLU A 245 0.26 23.74 -8.08
C GLU A 245 0.48 22.24 -8.35
N VAL A 246 1.23 21.54 -7.50
CA VAL A 246 1.33 20.07 -7.51
C VAL A 246 -0.06 19.46 -7.33
N VAL A 247 -0.83 19.86 -6.31
CA VAL A 247 -2.21 19.36 -6.10
C VAL A 247 -3.13 19.66 -7.29
N ARG A 248 -3.04 20.86 -7.87
CA ARG A 248 -3.81 21.18 -9.08
C ARG A 248 -3.41 20.28 -10.26
N GLU A 249 -2.12 20.01 -10.44
CA GLU A 249 -1.63 19.12 -11.50
C GLU A 249 -2.10 17.68 -11.29
N MET A 250 -2.07 17.19 -10.05
CA MET A 250 -2.65 15.90 -9.67
C MET A 250 -4.13 15.81 -10.02
N ASN A 251 -4.93 16.82 -9.66
CA ASN A 251 -6.36 16.87 -10.03
C ASN A 251 -6.58 16.87 -11.55
N ARG A 252 -5.70 17.51 -12.33
CA ARG A 252 -5.80 17.57 -13.79
C ARG A 252 -5.50 16.22 -14.43
N ILE A 253 -4.57 15.44 -13.90
CA ILE A 253 -4.19 14.16 -14.49
C ILE A 253 -4.87 12.95 -13.84
N GLY A 254 -5.57 13.14 -12.72
CA GLY A 254 -6.29 12.08 -12.02
C GLY A 254 -5.42 11.28 -11.04
N VAL A 255 -4.34 11.89 -10.52
CA VAL A 255 -3.61 11.36 -9.37
C VAL A 255 -4.30 11.85 -8.10
N LEU A 256 -4.55 10.93 -7.17
CA LEU A 256 -5.13 11.21 -5.86
C LEU A 256 -4.03 11.73 -4.91
N ALA A 257 -4.37 12.77 -4.16
CA ALA A 257 -3.49 13.29 -3.11
C ALA A 257 -3.67 12.47 -1.83
N ASP A 258 -2.57 11.92 -1.32
CA ASP A 258 -2.50 11.31 -0.01
C ASP A 258 -1.78 12.23 0.97
N VAL A 259 -2.38 12.44 2.14
CA VAL A 259 -1.86 13.31 3.20
C VAL A 259 -1.47 12.52 4.45
N SER A 260 -1.36 11.19 4.36
CA SER A 260 -0.80 10.39 5.44
C SER A 260 0.61 10.85 5.82
N GLY A 261 0.83 11.10 7.11
CA GLY A 261 2.09 11.62 7.66
C GLY A 261 2.32 13.13 7.45
N ALA A 262 1.38 13.85 6.84
CA ALA A 262 1.48 15.30 6.66
C ALA A 262 1.09 16.07 7.93
N SER A 263 1.57 17.31 8.04
CA SER A 263 1.15 18.24 9.10
C SER A 263 -0.33 18.60 8.97
N GLU A 264 -0.96 19.01 10.07
CA GLU A 264 -2.37 19.42 10.07
C GLU A 264 -2.63 20.60 9.10
N ALA A 265 -1.69 21.54 9.01
CA ALA A 265 -1.77 22.65 8.06
C ALA A 265 -1.74 22.16 6.60
N THR A 266 -0.93 21.13 6.30
CA THR A 266 -0.86 20.54 4.96
C THR A 266 -2.14 19.80 4.61
N VAL A 267 -2.71 19.03 5.56
CA VAL A 267 -4.00 18.35 5.38
C VAL A 267 -5.07 19.38 5.01
N ARG A 268 -5.25 20.43 5.84
CA ARG A 268 -6.27 21.47 5.62
C ARG A 268 -6.07 22.19 4.29
N ARG A 269 -4.82 22.56 3.97
CA ARG A 269 -4.54 23.27 2.71
C ARG A 269 -4.79 22.40 1.49
N THR A 270 -4.44 21.12 1.56
CA THR A 270 -4.69 20.15 0.47
C THR A 270 -6.19 19.97 0.26
N VAL A 271 -6.96 19.77 1.33
CA VAL A 271 -8.42 19.67 1.29
C VAL A 271 -9.06 20.93 0.68
N ALA A 272 -8.59 22.11 1.06
CA ALA A 272 -9.12 23.38 0.55
C ALA A 272 -8.82 23.62 -0.94
N VAL A 273 -7.72 23.09 -1.47
CA VAL A 273 -7.26 23.33 -2.85
C VAL A 273 -7.72 22.24 -3.81
N SER A 274 -7.84 20.99 -3.33
CA SER A 274 -8.15 19.84 -4.18
C SER A 274 -9.60 19.86 -4.66
N ARG A 275 -9.78 19.54 -5.95
CA ARG A 275 -11.07 19.29 -6.61
C ARG A 275 -11.40 17.79 -6.73
N ALA A 276 -10.47 16.93 -6.34
CA ALA A 276 -10.69 15.49 -6.22
C ALA A 276 -10.63 15.09 -4.74
N PRO A 277 -11.22 13.95 -4.35
CA PRO A 277 -11.09 13.42 -2.98
C PRO A 277 -9.62 13.33 -2.53
N VAL A 278 -9.36 13.75 -1.30
CA VAL A 278 -8.07 13.60 -0.63
C VAL A 278 -8.11 12.30 0.19
N LEU A 279 -7.00 11.57 0.19
CA LEU A 279 -6.85 10.30 0.89
C LEU A 279 -5.95 10.45 2.11
N CYS A 280 -6.16 9.59 3.09
CA CYS A 280 -5.18 9.23 4.09
C CYS A 280 -5.02 7.71 4.01
N THR A 281 -4.02 7.24 3.28
CA THR A 281 -3.85 5.81 2.97
C THR A 281 -3.45 4.97 4.19
N ARG A 282 -2.94 5.60 5.26
CA ARG A 282 -2.48 4.95 6.50
C ARG A 282 -2.69 5.83 7.74
N SER A 283 -3.92 6.21 8.02
CA SER A 283 -4.25 7.03 9.20
C SER A 283 -5.44 6.47 9.97
N ALA A 284 -5.40 6.59 11.28
CA ALA A 284 -6.49 6.19 12.17
C ALA A 284 -6.92 7.35 13.08
N ALA A 285 -7.92 7.13 13.95
CA ALA A 285 -8.37 8.11 14.94
C ALA A 285 -7.35 8.40 16.07
N ARG A 286 -6.88 9.64 16.19
CA ARG A 286 -5.94 10.07 17.25
C ARG A 286 -6.60 10.07 18.64
N ALA A 287 -7.91 10.29 18.69
CA ALA A 287 -8.70 10.27 19.94
C ALA A 287 -8.64 8.92 20.66
N LEU A 288 -8.55 7.81 19.91
CA LEU A 288 -8.45 6.46 20.47
C LEU A 288 -7.00 6.07 20.78
N ARG A 289 -6.07 6.45 19.90
CA ARG A 289 -4.65 6.14 20.05
C ARG A 289 -3.76 7.31 19.63
N PRO A 290 -3.08 7.98 20.58
CA PRO A 290 -2.15 9.06 20.29
C PRO A 290 -0.96 8.55 19.47
N HIS A 291 -0.97 8.90 18.19
CA HIS A 291 0.10 8.59 17.24
C HIS A 291 0.22 9.74 16.23
N PRO A 292 1.42 10.17 15.84
CA PRO A 292 1.60 11.32 14.94
C PRO A 292 0.92 11.13 13.58
N ALA A 293 0.89 9.91 13.04
CA ALA A 293 0.21 9.60 11.77
C ALA A 293 -1.32 9.44 11.88
N ASN A 294 -1.88 9.45 13.10
CA ASN A 294 -3.33 9.41 13.33
C ASN A 294 -3.90 10.84 13.29
N LEU A 295 -5.15 10.97 12.84
CA LEU A 295 -5.82 12.26 12.65
C LEU A 295 -6.67 12.64 13.87
N PRO A 296 -6.63 13.91 14.32
CA PRO A 296 -7.61 14.43 15.27
C PRO A 296 -9.01 14.51 14.63
N ASP A 297 -10.03 14.56 15.48
CA ASP A 297 -11.44 14.44 15.06
C ASP A 297 -11.90 15.60 14.17
N ASP A 298 -11.38 16.81 14.39
CA ASP A 298 -11.69 17.97 13.55
C ASP A 298 -11.14 17.81 12.12
N LEU A 299 -9.93 17.25 11.97
CA LEU A 299 -9.40 16.90 10.65
C LEU A 299 -10.16 15.74 9.99
N LEU A 300 -10.60 14.74 10.75
CA LEU A 300 -11.45 13.67 10.23
C LEU A 300 -12.79 14.22 9.72
N ALA A 301 -13.41 15.14 10.47
CA ALA A 301 -14.65 15.80 10.07
C ALA A 301 -14.46 16.61 8.78
N GLU A 302 -13.40 17.42 8.68
CA GLU A 302 -13.08 18.20 7.47
C GLU A 302 -12.80 17.31 6.25
N LEU A 303 -12.12 16.18 6.45
CA LEU A 303 -11.93 15.18 5.41
C LEU A 303 -13.28 14.61 4.94
N GLY A 304 -14.20 14.33 5.87
CA GLY A 304 -15.57 13.88 5.57
C GLY A 304 -16.39 14.90 4.79
N GLU A 305 -16.37 16.17 5.21
CA GLU A 305 -17.04 17.29 4.51
C GLU A 305 -16.52 17.44 3.07
N ALA A 306 -15.21 17.25 2.88
CA ALA A 306 -14.57 17.27 1.57
C ALA A 306 -14.72 15.96 0.77
N GLN A 307 -15.48 14.98 1.27
CA GLN A 307 -15.71 13.69 0.63
C GLN A 307 -14.40 12.91 0.37
N GLY A 308 -13.41 13.09 1.24
CA GLY A 308 -12.16 12.34 1.25
C GLY A 308 -12.34 10.87 1.64
N LEU A 309 -11.21 10.22 1.95
CA LEU A 309 -11.19 8.83 2.40
C LEU A 309 -10.04 8.59 3.39
N CYS A 310 -10.38 8.21 4.61
CA CYS A 310 -9.44 7.74 5.62
C CYS A 310 -9.38 6.21 5.58
N MET A 311 -8.24 5.66 5.18
CA MET A 311 -7.99 4.22 5.13
C MET A 311 -7.28 3.80 6.41
N VAL A 312 -8.01 3.09 7.27
CA VAL A 312 -7.55 2.71 8.61
C VAL A 312 -6.50 1.60 8.48
N PRO A 313 -5.26 1.84 8.95
CA PRO A 313 -4.18 0.88 8.86
C PRO A 313 -4.36 -0.25 9.87
N LEU A 314 -4.01 -1.46 9.49
CA LEU A 314 -4.04 -2.65 10.34
C LEU A 314 -2.73 -2.79 11.12
N THR A 315 -2.28 -1.76 11.83
CA THR A 315 -0.99 -1.78 12.57
C THR A 315 -1.18 -1.67 14.08
N ALA A 316 -0.40 -2.45 14.82
CA ALA A 316 -0.47 -2.45 16.27
C ALA A 316 -0.10 -1.10 16.90
N GLU A 317 0.77 -0.32 16.22
CA GLU A 317 1.21 0.98 16.70
C GLU A 317 0.18 2.10 16.48
N GLN A 318 -0.62 2.04 15.41
CA GLN A 318 -1.61 3.08 15.08
C GLN A 318 -3.00 2.77 15.59
N THR A 319 -3.43 1.49 15.53
CA THR A 319 -4.79 1.11 15.92
C THR A 319 -4.85 0.38 17.24
N GLY A 320 -3.87 -0.46 17.57
CA GLY A 320 -3.95 -1.30 18.76
C GLY A 320 -3.59 -2.75 18.52
N PRO A 321 -3.28 -3.49 19.58
CA PRO A 321 -2.77 -4.86 19.47
C PRO A 321 -3.84 -5.88 19.08
N SER A 322 -5.12 -5.53 18.93
CA SER A 322 -6.19 -6.47 18.62
C SER A 322 -7.11 -6.01 17.49
N ILE A 323 -7.82 -6.97 16.91
CA ILE A 323 -8.89 -6.72 15.93
C ILE A 323 -10.00 -5.81 16.45
N ARG A 324 -10.25 -5.81 17.76
CA ARG A 324 -11.25 -4.95 18.39
C ARG A 324 -10.81 -3.50 18.36
N ASP A 325 -9.53 -3.23 18.58
CA ASP A 325 -9.01 -1.88 18.52
C ASP A 325 -9.11 -1.34 17.08
N VAL A 326 -8.77 -2.14 16.07
CA VAL A 326 -8.98 -1.78 14.65
C VAL A 326 -10.45 -1.43 14.39
N ALA A 327 -11.36 -2.27 14.86
CA ALA A 327 -12.79 -2.02 14.69
C ALA A 327 -13.28 -0.77 15.45
N ASP A 328 -12.70 -0.44 16.62
CA ASP A 328 -12.97 0.82 17.34
C ASP A 328 -12.54 2.03 16.49
N HIS A 329 -11.37 1.95 15.84
CA HIS A 329 -10.91 3.00 14.92
C HIS A 329 -11.82 3.14 13.69
N LEU A 330 -12.31 2.03 13.13
CA LEU A 330 -13.28 2.06 12.02
C LEU A 330 -14.62 2.66 12.45
N ASP A 331 -15.14 2.30 13.63
CA ASP A 331 -16.36 2.87 14.21
C ASP A 331 -16.22 4.39 14.38
N HIS A 332 -15.11 4.82 14.96
CA HIS A 332 -14.86 6.24 15.24
C HIS A 332 -14.71 7.06 13.95
N VAL A 333 -13.91 6.59 12.99
CA VAL A 333 -13.76 7.28 11.70
C VAL A 333 -15.10 7.35 10.96
N ARG A 334 -15.89 6.27 10.95
CA ARG A 334 -17.24 6.26 10.37
C ARG A 334 -18.18 7.25 11.08
N ALA A 335 -18.10 7.36 12.40
CA ALA A 335 -18.96 8.26 13.17
C ALA A 335 -18.61 9.74 12.95
N VAL A 336 -17.32 10.07 12.87
CA VAL A 336 -16.83 11.46 12.74
C VAL A 336 -16.83 11.94 11.29
N ALA A 337 -16.27 11.14 10.37
CA ALA A 337 -16.10 11.54 8.97
C ALA A 337 -17.23 11.04 8.05
N GLY A 338 -18.08 10.14 8.55
CA GLY A 338 -19.18 9.51 7.81
C GLY A 338 -18.79 8.19 7.12
N PRO A 339 -19.78 7.34 6.80
CA PRO A 339 -19.55 6.00 6.22
C PRO A 339 -18.93 6.03 4.82
N ALA A 340 -19.05 7.15 4.10
CA ALA A 340 -18.40 7.33 2.81
C ALA A 340 -16.88 7.65 2.93
N CYS A 341 -16.38 7.93 4.13
CA CYS A 341 -15.01 8.42 4.37
C CYS A 341 -14.12 7.39 5.11
N VAL A 342 -14.56 6.14 5.24
CA VAL A 342 -13.80 5.07 5.90
C VAL A 342 -13.39 3.97 4.92
N GLY A 343 -12.15 3.51 5.00
CA GLY A 343 -11.57 2.44 4.17
C GLY A 343 -10.59 1.57 4.96
N LEU A 344 -10.04 0.56 4.29
CA LEU A 344 -9.10 -0.40 4.90
C LEU A 344 -7.70 -0.27 4.28
N ALA A 345 -6.67 -0.28 5.12
CA ALA A 345 -5.29 -0.38 4.69
C ALA A 345 -4.60 -1.54 5.43
N GLY A 346 -4.26 -2.58 4.69
CA GLY A 346 -3.56 -3.76 5.18
C GLY A 346 -2.27 -3.39 5.86
N THR A 347 -1.51 -2.49 5.23
CA THR A 347 -0.14 -2.16 5.66
C THR A 347 0.76 -3.39 5.81
N TYR A 348 0.34 -4.52 5.23
CA TYR A 348 1.10 -5.76 5.18
C TYR A 348 2.39 -5.54 4.43
N ASP A 349 3.43 -6.30 4.81
CA ASP A 349 4.76 -6.22 4.19
C ASP A 349 5.43 -4.84 4.30
N SER A 350 5.03 -3.99 5.25
CA SER A 350 5.65 -2.67 5.46
C SER A 350 6.62 -2.62 6.65
N GLY A 351 6.98 -3.78 7.22
CA GLY A 351 7.92 -3.88 8.34
C GLY A 351 7.36 -3.43 9.69
N VAL A 352 6.03 -3.33 9.81
CA VAL A 352 5.31 -2.92 11.02
C VAL A 352 4.61 -4.11 11.66
N ALA A 353 4.42 -4.09 12.98
CA ALA A 353 3.69 -5.14 13.66
C ALA A 353 2.17 -5.03 13.43
N HIS A 354 1.52 -6.15 13.16
CA HIS A 354 0.07 -6.24 12.99
C HIS A 354 -0.65 -6.62 14.30
N PRO A 355 -1.92 -6.22 14.47
CA PRO A 355 -2.77 -6.69 15.56
C PRO A 355 -2.89 -8.21 15.59
N ALA A 356 -3.10 -8.77 16.78
CA ALA A 356 -3.43 -10.17 16.96
C ALA A 356 -4.67 -10.54 16.14
N ASN A 357 -4.62 -11.72 15.49
CA ASN A 357 -5.62 -12.25 14.56
C ASN A 357 -5.70 -11.54 13.20
N LEU A 358 -4.82 -10.57 12.93
CA LEU A 358 -4.67 -9.95 11.62
C LEU A 358 -3.22 -10.05 11.09
N PRO A 359 -2.50 -11.18 11.23
CA PRO A 359 -1.09 -11.26 10.88
C PRO A 359 -0.80 -11.13 9.39
N ASP A 360 -1.77 -11.44 8.53
CA ASP A 360 -1.56 -11.51 7.08
C ASP A 360 -2.82 -11.17 6.26
N ALA A 361 -2.63 -11.05 4.95
CA ALA A 361 -3.66 -10.66 3.99
C ALA A 361 -4.89 -11.59 3.95
N SER A 362 -4.85 -12.77 4.59
CA SER A 362 -5.99 -13.69 4.65
C SER A 362 -7.01 -13.38 5.73
N CYS A 363 -6.72 -12.42 6.61
CA CYS A 363 -7.46 -12.23 7.86
C CYS A 363 -8.60 -11.19 7.80
N TYR A 364 -8.82 -10.51 6.67
CA TYR A 364 -9.94 -9.57 6.50
C TYR A 364 -11.34 -10.12 6.87
N PRO A 365 -11.68 -11.40 6.61
CA PRO A 365 -12.98 -11.96 7.02
C PRO A 365 -13.22 -11.90 8.54
N HIS A 366 -12.16 -12.03 9.35
CA HIS A 366 -12.29 -11.89 10.81
C HIS A 366 -12.67 -10.46 11.20
N LEU A 367 -12.10 -9.46 10.52
CA LEU A 367 -12.43 -8.06 10.80
C LEU A 367 -13.87 -7.75 10.38
N VAL A 368 -14.29 -8.24 9.22
CA VAL A 368 -15.69 -8.07 8.78
C VAL A 368 -16.65 -8.78 9.73
N ALA A 369 -16.32 -9.96 10.24
CA ALA A 369 -17.12 -10.66 11.25
C ALA A 369 -17.23 -9.85 12.54
N GLU A 370 -16.12 -9.25 13.00
CA GLU A 370 -16.08 -8.34 14.15
C GLU A 370 -17.02 -7.14 13.96
N LEU A 371 -17.07 -6.55 12.76
CA LEU A 371 -17.94 -5.41 12.43
C LEU A 371 -19.42 -5.81 12.27
N ILE A 372 -19.70 -6.99 11.70
CA ILE A 372 -21.06 -7.56 11.65
C ILE A 372 -21.61 -7.73 13.06
N ARG A 373 -20.81 -8.29 13.97
CA ARG A 373 -21.17 -8.47 15.38
C ARG A 373 -21.42 -7.13 16.11
N ARG A 374 -20.80 -6.03 15.64
CA ARG A 374 -21.06 -4.65 16.13
C ARG A 374 -22.31 -4.01 15.51
N GLY A 375 -22.97 -4.69 14.59
CA GLY A 375 -24.18 -4.19 13.93
C GLY A 375 -23.90 -3.22 12.78
N TRP A 376 -22.74 -3.32 12.12
CA TRP A 376 -22.53 -2.60 10.86
C TRP A 376 -23.55 -3.04 9.82
N SER A 377 -24.14 -2.07 9.12
CA SER A 377 -25.09 -2.36 8.05
C SER A 377 -24.36 -2.97 6.85
N ALA A 378 -25.06 -3.78 6.05
CA ALA A 378 -24.51 -4.32 4.81
C ALA A 378 -24.06 -3.21 3.85
N ASP A 379 -24.77 -2.07 3.82
CA ASP A 379 -24.43 -0.92 2.99
C ASP A 379 -23.13 -0.25 3.46
N ASP A 380 -22.95 -0.06 4.77
CA ASP A 380 -21.71 0.52 5.32
C ASP A 380 -20.51 -0.41 5.11
N LEU A 381 -20.70 -1.72 5.28
CA LEU A 381 -19.65 -2.71 4.97
C LEU A 381 -19.31 -2.71 3.49
N ALA A 382 -20.29 -2.51 2.60
CA ALA A 382 -20.07 -2.48 1.16
C ALA A 382 -19.30 -1.22 0.75
N LEU A 383 -19.59 -0.08 1.41
CA LEU A 383 -18.80 1.15 1.28
C LEU A 383 -17.37 0.97 1.79
N LEU A 384 -17.20 0.43 3.00
CA LEU A 384 -15.90 0.20 3.63
C LEU A 384 -14.98 -0.70 2.77
N THR A 385 -15.51 -1.85 2.34
CA THR A 385 -14.70 -2.88 1.67
C THR A 385 -14.40 -2.53 0.22
N TRP A 386 -15.34 -1.92 -0.52
CA TRP A 386 -15.19 -1.72 -1.97
C TRP A 386 -15.66 -0.35 -2.46
N GLY A 387 -16.83 0.09 -2.00
CA GLY A 387 -17.57 1.22 -2.57
C GLY A 387 -16.83 2.54 -2.48
N ASN A 388 -16.16 2.82 -1.36
CA ASN A 388 -15.44 4.07 -1.14
C ASN A 388 -14.21 4.18 -2.03
N VAL A 389 -13.44 3.09 -2.21
CA VAL A 389 -12.31 3.07 -3.15
C VAL A 389 -12.80 3.30 -4.59
N GLN A 390 -13.86 2.60 -4.99
CA GLN A 390 -14.47 2.81 -6.31
C GLN A 390 -14.95 4.24 -6.53
N ARG A 391 -15.53 4.86 -5.49
CA ARG A 391 -15.98 6.26 -5.51
C ARG A 391 -14.82 7.20 -5.74
N VAL A 392 -13.74 7.11 -4.94
CA VAL A 392 -12.61 8.05 -5.07
C VAL A 392 -11.89 7.91 -6.41
N LEU A 393 -11.75 6.68 -6.93
CA LEU A 393 -11.17 6.44 -8.25
C LEU A 393 -12.03 7.07 -9.37
N ARG A 394 -13.36 6.89 -9.34
CA ARG A 394 -14.27 7.52 -10.31
C ARG A 394 -14.24 9.04 -10.22
N SER A 395 -14.23 9.59 -9.00
CA SER A 395 -14.18 11.03 -8.78
C SER A 395 -12.88 11.64 -9.31
N ALA A 396 -11.74 10.96 -9.12
CA ALA A 396 -10.46 11.39 -9.68
C ALA A 396 -10.48 11.42 -11.21
N ASP A 397 -10.96 10.35 -11.85
CA ASP A 397 -11.09 10.27 -13.31
C ASP A 397 -12.04 11.35 -13.87
N PHE A 398 -13.16 11.59 -13.18
CA PHE A 398 -14.10 12.64 -13.55
C PHE A 398 -13.48 14.04 -13.44
N THR A 399 -12.83 14.34 -12.30
CA THR A 399 -12.16 15.62 -12.08
C THR A 399 -11.04 15.84 -13.10
N ALA A 400 -10.27 14.81 -13.44
CA ALA A 400 -9.22 14.87 -14.45
C ALA A 400 -9.77 15.28 -15.81
N ARG A 401 -10.80 14.58 -16.31
CA ARG A 401 -11.47 14.89 -17.59
C ARG A 401 -11.99 16.33 -17.59
N ALA A 402 -12.74 16.72 -16.57
CA ALA A 402 -13.31 18.07 -16.46
C ALA A 402 -12.24 19.17 -16.36
N THR A 403 -11.07 18.86 -15.79
CA THR A 403 -9.99 19.84 -15.60
C THR A 403 -9.09 19.95 -16.83
N GLN A 404 -8.83 18.86 -17.56
CA GLN A 404 -8.07 18.86 -18.82
C GLN A 404 -8.74 19.71 -19.89
N ASP A 405 -10.08 19.74 -19.92
CA ASP A 405 -10.84 20.60 -20.83
C ASP A 405 -10.71 22.09 -20.49
N ARG A 406 -10.32 22.43 -19.25
CA ARG A 406 -10.33 23.80 -18.72
C ARG A 406 -8.95 24.41 -18.55
N ARG A 407 -7.90 23.59 -18.47
CA ARG A 407 -6.52 24.06 -18.30
C ARG A 407 -5.50 23.10 -18.91
N GLU A 408 -4.45 23.69 -19.46
CA GLU A 408 -3.30 22.96 -19.96
C GLU A 408 -2.41 22.42 -18.82
N ALA A 409 -1.42 21.62 -19.18
CA ALA A 409 -0.41 21.14 -18.24
C ALA A 409 0.41 22.30 -17.69
N SER A 410 0.57 22.36 -16.37
CA SER A 410 1.41 23.39 -15.77
C SER A 410 2.89 23.13 -16.03
N THR A 411 3.61 24.19 -16.41
CA THR A 411 5.06 24.21 -16.59
C THR A 411 5.77 24.98 -15.48
N ALA A 412 5.04 25.39 -14.44
CA ALA A 412 5.59 26.16 -13.33
C ALA A 412 6.69 25.38 -12.61
N ARG A 413 7.72 26.11 -12.18
CA ARG A 413 8.83 25.56 -11.40
C ARG A 413 8.74 26.02 -9.96
N ILE A 414 9.31 25.24 -9.04
CA ILE A 414 9.37 25.62 -7.62
C ILE A 414 10.06 26.98 -7.42
N THR A 415 11.16 27.24 -8.14
CA THR A 415 11.87 28.53 -8.11
C THR A 415 11.00 29.71 -8.58
N GLU A 416 10.02 29.48 -9.45
CA GLU A 416 9.14 30.56 -9.94
C GLU A 416 8.01 30.89 -8.95
N LEU A 417 7.54 29.89 -8.21
CA LEU A 417 6.40 30.02 -7.32
C LEU A 417 6.82 30.33 -5.87
N ASP A 418 7.95 29.79 -5.44
CA ASP A 418 8.41 29.81 -4.05
C ASP A 418 9.75 30.55 -3.85
N GLY A 419 10.55 30.81 -4.90
CA GLY A 419 11.76 31.67 -4.85
C GLY A 419 13.06 31.01 -5.31
#